data_AF-A0A9D7J385-F1
#
_entry.id   AF-A0A9D7J385-F1
#
_cell.length_a   1.000
_cell.length_b   1.000
_cell.length_c   1.000
_cell.angle_alpha   90.00
_cell.angle_beta   90.00
_cell.angle_gamma   90.00
#
_symmetry.space_group_name_H-M   'P 1'
#
loop_
_entity.id
_entity.type
_entity.pdbx_description
1 polymer ?
#
loop_
_entity_poly.entity_id
_entity_poly.type
_entity_poly.pdbx_seq_one_letter_code
_entity_poly.pdbx_strand_id
1 'polypeptide(L)'
;MREDPIELVLPERDYAAPCGVLMAVALDTNVISALAKPDCDERVLRWARQFSSDELLLPAPCWAELRRGVELLPAGRRRDALSARLTSMVDALGAVLPFGRAEGGRVWRVDG
;
A
#
# COMPACT_ATOMS: atom_id res chain seq x y z
N MET A 1 23.17 -11.57 6.83
CA MET A 1 22.13 -11.58 5.78
C MET A 1 22.02 -10.14 5.30
N ARG A 2 22.55 -9.82 4.12
CA ARG A 2 22.21 -8.53 3.49
C ARG A 2 20.84 -8.76 2.89
N GLU A 3 19.84 -8.07 3.39
CA GLU A 3 18.55 -7.97 2.71
C GLU A 3 18.86 -7.20 1.41
N ASP A 4 19.02 -7.92 0.30
CA ASP A 4 19.00 -7.27 -1.00
C ASP A 4 17.66 -6.50 -1.09
N PRO A 5 17.66 -5.21 -1.46
CA PRO A 5 16.44 -4.45 -1.51
C PRO A 5 15.52 -5.13 -2.51
N ILE A 6 14.40 -5.67 -2.01
CA ILE A 6 13.32 -6.20 -2.85
C ILE A 6 13.02 -5.11 -3.86
N GLU A 7 13.36 -5.34 -5.12
CA GLU A 7 13.06 -4.42 -6.20
C GLU A 7 11.54 -4.27 -6.19
N LEU A 8 11.05 -3.06 -5.87
CA LEU A 8 9.63 -2.82 -5.78
C LEU A 8 9.07 -2.97 -7.20
N VAL A 9 8.51 -4.14 -7.50
CA VAL A 9 7.89 -4.41 -8.79
C VAL A 9 6.60 -3.60 -8.84
N LEU A 10 6.67 -2.47 -9.54
CA LEU A 10 5.56 -1.56 -9.75
C LEU A 10 4.95 -1.85 -11.13
N PRO A 11 3.73 -2.41 -11.22
CA PRO A 11 3.13 -2.73 -12.50
C PRO A 11 2.85 -1.44 -13.30
N GLU A 12 3.02 -1.51 -14.62
CA GLU A 12 2.60 -0.44 -15.53
C GLU A 12 1.07 -0.33 -15.58
N ARG A 13 0.56 0.87 -15.89
CA ARG A 13 -0.88 1.15 -15.99
C ARG A 13 -1.45 0.71 -17.34
N ASP A 14 -1.22 -0.54 -17.73
CA ASP A 14 -1.71 -1.10 -19.01
C ASP A 14 -2.92 -2.04 -18.82
N TYR A 15 -3.71 -1.80 -17.77
CA TYR A 15 -4.99 -2.47 -17.56
C TYR A 15 -6.07 -1.81 -18.43
N ALA A 16 -6.16 -2.20 -19.71
CA ALA A 16 -7.36 -1.97 -20.51
C ALA A 16 -8.53 -2.76 -19.90
N ALA A 17 -9.26 -2.14 -18.98
CA ALA A 17 -10.42 -2.78 -18.35
C ALA A 17 -11.48 -3.09 -19.42
N PRO A 18 -12.06 -4.30 -19.45
CA PRO A 18 -13.29 -4.51 -20.21
C PRO A 18 -14.35 -3.52 -19.69
N CYS A 19 -15.09 -2.90 -20.62
CA CYS A 19 -16.08 -1.86 -20.32
C CYS A 19 -16.98 -2.27 -19.14
N GLY A 20 -16.83 -1.57 -18.00
CA GLY A 20 -17.67 -1.76 -16.81
C GLY A 20 -17.00 -2.36 -15.55
N VAL A 21 -15.69 -2.68 -15.57
CA VAL A 21 -14.96 -3.13 -14.37
C VAL A 21 -14.07 -2.00 -13.82
N LEU A 22 -14.30 -1.60 -12.56
CA LEU A 22 -13.38 -0.75 -11.83
C LEU A 22 -12.12 -1.57 -11.49
N MET A 23 -10.96 -1.19 -12.01
CA MET A 23 -9.67 -1.80 -11.63
C MET A 23 -9.12 -1.05 -10.43
N ALA A 24 -8.84 -1.77 -9.35
CA ALA A 24 -8.20 -1.22 -8.16
C ALA A 24 -6.93 -2.00 -7.85
N VAL A 25 -5.92 -1.32 -7.32
CA VAL A 25 -4.62 -1.89 -6.95
C VAL A 25 -4.56 -2.06 -5.44
N ALA A 26 -4.30 -3.28 -4.99
CA ALA A 26 -4.01 -3.55 -3.59
C ALA A 26 -2.55 -3.18 -3.26
N LEU A 27 -2.36 -2.27 -2.32
CA LEU A 27 -1.04 -1.86 -1.84
C LEU A 27 -0.46 -2.92 -0.90
N ASP A 28 0.74 -3.37 -1.22
CA ASP A 28 1.58 -4.15 -0.30
C ASP A 28 2.19 -3.24 0.78
N THR A 29 2.50 -3.83 1.94
CA THR A 29 3.19 -3.18 3.07
C THR A 29 4.47 -2.45 2.64
N ASN A 30 5.23 -3.01 1.70
CA ASN A 30 6.46 -2.41 1.18
C ASN A 30 6.20 -1.10 0.44
N VAL A 31 5.15 -1.03 -0.38
CA VAL A 31 4.81 0.17 -1.16
C VAL A 31 4.36 1.29 -0.23
N ILE A 32 3.41 1.00 0.67
CA ILE A 32 2.88 2.02 1.58
C ILE A 32 3.93 2.46 2.61
N SER A 33 4.81 1.56 3.07
CA SER A 33 5.92 1.94 3.96
C SER A 33 6.97 2.79 3.23
N ALA A 34 7.22 2.56 1.94
CA ALA A 34 8.06 3.42 1.12
C ALA A 34 7.43 4.79 0.90
N LEU A 35 6.14 4.86 0.52
CA LEU A 35 5.37 6.10 0.37
C LEU A 35 5.32 6.90 1.67
N ALA A 36 5.33 6.22 2.81
CA ALA A 36 5.43 6.90 4.08
C ALA A 36 6.74 7.68 4.14
N LYS A 37 7.91 7.10 3.84
CA LYS A 37 9.25 7.72 4.08
C LYS A 37 9.39 9.18 3.57
N PRO A 38 10.02 10.09 4.35
CA PRO A 38 10.24 11.46 3.89
C PRO A 38 11.04 11.55 2.58
N ASP A 39 11.95 10.61 2.39
CA ASP A 39 12.84 10.41 1.23
C ASP A 39 12.33 9.28 0.33
N CYS A 40 11.02 9.24 0.07
CA CYS A 40 10.42 8.25 -0.82
C CYS A 40 11.05 8.31 -2.22
N ASP A 41 11.40 7.13 -2.79
CA ASP A 41 11.91 7.02 -4.16
C ASP A 41 10.89 7.60 -5.15
N GLU A 42 11.35 8.52 -6.00
CA GLU A 42 10.52 9.20 -6.99
C GLU A 42 9.76 8.25 -7.92
N ARG A 43 10.30 7.05 -8.19
CA ARG A 43 9.63 6.02 -8.99
C ARG A 43 8.33 5.55 -8.31
N VAL A 44 8.36 5.36 -7.00
CA VAL A 44 7.19 4.95 -6.20
C VAL A 44 6.17 6.06 -6.14
N LEU A 45 6.61 7.31 -5.94
CA LEU A 45 5.74 8.48 -5.96
C LEU A 45 5.06 8.67 -7.32
N ARG A 46 5.83 8.60 -8.42
CA ARG A 46 5.27 8.72 -9.78
C ARG A 46 4.30 7.60 -10.09
N TRP A 47 4.58 6.37 -9.67
CA TRP A 47 3.66 5.25 -9.83
C TRP A 47 2.35 5.48 -9.06
N ALA A 48 2.43 5.84 -7.78
CA ALA A 48 1.23 6.05 -6.96
C ALA A 48 0.35 7.18 -7.51
N ARG A 49 0.95 8.24 -8.08
CA ARG A 49 0.25 9.36 -8.72
C ARG A 49 -0.50 9.00 -10.00
N GLN A 50 -0.31 7.81 -10.55
CA GLN A 50 -1.10 7.34 -11.69
C GLN A 50 -2.52 6.95 -11.27
N PHE A 51 -2.75 6.70 -10.00
CA PHE A 51 -4.03 6.25 -9.46
C PHE A 51 -4.71 7.37 -8.67
N SER A 52 -6.03 7.43 -8.77
CA SER A 52 -6.87 8.15 -7.80
C SER A 52 -6.87 7.41 -6.46
N SER A 53 -7.26 8.10 -5.38
CA SER A 53 -7.24 7.51 -4.02
C SER A 53 -8.16 6.30 -3.87
N ASP A 54 -9.27 6.25 -4.61
CA ASP A 54 -10.24 5.16 -4.63
C ASP A 54 -9.81 3.97 -5.52
N GLU A 55 -8.81 4.16 -6.38
CA GLU A 55 -8.15 3.09 -7.15
C GLU A 55 -7.03 2.39 -6.35
N LEU A 56 -6.62 2.94 -5.20
CA LEU A 56 -5.61 2.34 -4.31
C LEU A 56 -6.27 1.80 -3.05
N LEU A 57 -6.11 0.50 -2.80
CA LEU A 57 -6.71 -0.18 -1.64
C LEU A 57 -5.62 -0.65 -0.68
N LEU A 58 -5.81 -0.47 0.63
CA LEU A 58 -4.93 -1.05 1.63
C LEU A 58 -5.57 -2.30 2.26
N PRO A 59 -5.02 -3.50 2.06
CA PRO A 59 -5.50 -4.71 2.73
C PRO A 59 -5.33 -4.64 4.26
N ALA A 60 -6.30 -5.19 5.00
CA ALA A 60 -6.23 -5.28 6.46
C ALA A 60 -4.95 -5.97 7.00
N PRO A 61 -4.42 -7.05 6.38
CA PRO A 61 -3.14 -7.61 6.80
C PRO A 61 -1.98 -6.61 6.69
N CYS A 62 -1.89 -5.87 5.58
CA CYS A 62 -0.84 -4.86 5.37
C CYS A 62 -0.95 -3.72 6.40
N TRP A 63 -2.17 -3.30 6.74
CA TRP A 63 -2.38 -2.33 7.82
C TRP A 63 -1.89 -2.85 9.18
N ALA A 64 -2.19 -4.11 9.51
CA ALA A 64 -1.73 -4.73 10.75
C ALA A 64 -0.19 -4.81 10.81
N GLU A 65 0.47 -5.14 9.70
CA GLU A 65 1.93 -5.16 9.61
C GLU A 65 2.55 -3.77 9.84
N LEU A 66 1.98 -2.72 9.24
CA LEU A 66 2.40 -1.34 9.46
C LEU A 66 2.27 -0.92 10.93
N ARG A 67 1.12 -1.22 11.54
CA ARG A 67 0.86 -0.96 12.97
C ARG A 67 1.86 -1.67 13.87
N ARG A 68 2.14 -2.95 13.56
CA ARG A 68 3.13 -3.74 14.27
C ARG A 68 4.53 -3.13 14.17
N GLY A 69 4.93 -2.67 12.98
CA GLY A 69 6.19 -1.96 12.76
C GLY A 69 6.33 -0.69 13.60
N VAL A 70 5.24 0.09 13.73
CA VAL A 70 5.20 1.28 14.59
C VAL A 70 5.36 0.90 16.07
N GLU A 71 4.68 -0.15 16.53
CA GLU A 71 4.74 -0.60 17.92
C GLU A 71 6.10 -1.15 18.35
N LEU A 72 6.89 -1.66 17.39
CA LEU A 72 8.26 -2.10 17.63
C LEU A 72 9.25 -0.96 17.87
N LEU A 73 8.89 0.28 17.51
CA LEU A 73 9.73 1.44 17.78
C LEU A 73 9.68 1.81 19.28
N PRO A 74 10.81 2.23 19.88
CA PRO A 74 10.82 2.85 21.19
C PRO A 74 9.84 4.02 21.25
N ALA A 75 9.20 4.22 22.41
CA ALA A 75 8.34 5.37 22.62
C ALA A 75 9.11 6.67 22.39
N GLY A 76 8.47 7.63 21.71
CA GLY A 76 9.03 8.95 21.43
C GLY A 76 8.74 9.44 20.01
N ARG A 77 9.31 10.61 19.69
CA ARG A 77 8.97 11.41 18.49
C ARG A 77 8.94 10.63 17.18
N ARG A 78 9.86 9.68 16.98
CA ARG A 78 9.93 8.88 15.74
C ARG A 78 8.71 7.97 15.59
N ARG A 79 8.30 7.31 16.68
CA ARG A 79 7.12 6.43 16.69
C ARG A 79 5.85 7.24 16.45
N ASP A 80 5.70 8.37 17.14
CA ASP A 80 4.52 9.21 17.06
C ASP A 80 4.36 9.82 15.66
N ALA A 81 5.46 10.34 15.09
CA ALA A 81 5.47 10.90 13.74
C ALA A 81 5.13 9.85 12.67
N LEU A 82 5.69 8.65 12.77
CA LEU A 82 5.38 7.57 11.83
C LEU A 82 3.92 7.12 11.97
N SER A 83 3.43 6.97 13.20
CA SER A 83 2.03 6.60 13.46
C SER A 83 1.06 7.62 12.88
N ALA A 84 1.30 8.92 13.11
CA ALA A 84 0.45 9.99 12.60
C ALA A 84 0.42 10.02 11.07
N ARG A 85 1.60 9.88 10.44
CA ARG A 85 1.71 9.90 8.99
C ARG A 85 1.02 8.69 8.34
N LEU A 86 1.23 7.50 8.87
CA LEU A 86 0.55 6.30 8.37
C LEU A 86 -0.97 6.42 8.52
N THR A 87 -1.45 6.93 9.64
CA THR A 87 -2.89 7.15 9.86
C THR A 87 -3.44 8.13 8.81
N SER A 88 -2.79 9.28 8.61
CA SER A 88 -3.22 10.25 7.60
C SER A 88 -3.21 9.69 6.18
N MET A 89 -2.26 8.81 5.85
CA MET A 89 -2.22 8.15 4.54
C MET A 89 -3.39 7.17 4.38
N VAL A 90 -3.71 6.39 5.41
CA VAL A 90 -4.86 5.47 5.38
C VAL A 90 -6.18 6.22 5.28
N ASP A 91 -6.33 7.33 6.00
CA ASP A 91 -7.51 8.19 5.91
C ASP A 91 -7.70 8.73 4.48
N ALA A 92 -6.59 9.05 3.79
CA ALA A 92 -6.63 9.50 2.40
C ALA A 92 -7.02 8.39 1.39
N LEU A 93 -6.81 7.11 1.73
CA LEU A 93 -7.27 5.96 0.92
C LEU A 93 -8.76 5.64 1.15
N GLY A 94 -9.41 6.28 2.12
CA GLY A 94 -10.85 6.15 2.40
C GLY A 94 -11.24 4.89 3.18
N ALA A 95 -10.57 3.75 3.00
CA ALA A 95 -10.82 2.55 3.80
C ALA A 95 -9.65 1.55 3.80
N VAL A 96 -9.59 0.74 4.85
CA VAL A 96 -8.82 -0.51 4.87
C VAL A 96 -9.74 -1.64 4.40
N LEU A 97 -9.31 -2.37 3.37
CA LEU A 97 -10.07 -3.48 2.82
C LEU A 97 -10.15 -4.64 3.84
N PRO A 98 -11.36 -5.08 4.25
CA PRO A 98 -11.48 -6.21 5.17
C PRO A 98 -10.92 -7.49 4.55
N PHE A 99 -10.45 -8.39 5.40
CA PHE A 99 -9.98 -9.69 4.98
C PHE A 99 -10.94 -10.78 5.45
N GLY A 100 -11.43 -11.57 4.50
CA GLY A 100 -12.40 -12.63 4.75
C GLY A 100 -12.53 -13.57 3.55
N ARG A 101 -13.31 -14.65 3.73
CA ARG A 101 -13.51 -15.66 2.68
C ARG A 101 -14.21 -15.09 1.44
N ALA A 102 -15.09 -14.09 1.62
CA ALA A 102 -15.80 -13.47 0.52
C ALA A 102 -14.86 -12.61 -0.37
N GLU A 103 -13.85 -12.01 0.25
CA GLU A 103 -12.86 -11.15 -0.39
C GLU A 103 -11.74 -11.99 -1.01
N GLY A 104 -11.22 -12.99 -0.29
CA GLY A 104 -10.17 -13.90 -0.76
C GLY A 104 -10.60 -14.85 -1.89
N GLY A 105 -11.91 -15.01 -2.12
CA GLY A 105 -12.46 -15.74 -3.27
C GLY A 105 -12.39 -14.96 -4.59
N ARG A 106 -12.15 -13.64 -4.54
CA ARG A 106 -11.93 -12.81 -5.73
C ARG A 106 -10.44 -12.81 -6.04
N VAL A 107 -9.97 -13.87 -6.71
CA VAL A 107 -8.59 -13.95 -7.18
C VAL A 107 -8.39 -12.88 -8.25
N TRP A 108 -7.60 -11.85 -7.93
CA TRP A 108 -7.14 -10.87 -8.90
C TRP A 108 -6.07 -11.55 -9.77
N ARG A 109 -6.41 -11.78 -11.04
CA ARG A 109 -5.46 -12.34 -12.01
C ARG A 109 -4.57 -11.18 -12.47
N VAL A 110 -3.29 -11.26 -12.13
CA VAL A 110 -2.26 -10.42 -12.78
C VAL A 110 -1.85 -11.21 -14.01
N ASP A 111 -2.40 -10.85 -15.17
CA ASP A 111 -1.89 -11.39 -16.43
C ASP A 111 -0.49 -10.79 -16.62
N GLY A 112 0.50 -11.67 -16.80
CA GLY A 112 1.93 -11.33 -16.91
C GLY A 112 2.45 -11.33 -18.33
#